data_AF-A0A844Q6D2-F1
#
_entry.id   AF-A0A844Q6D2-F1
#
_cell.length_a   1.000
_cell.length_b   1.000
_cell.length_c   1.000
_cell.angle_alpha   90.00
_cell.angle_beta   90.00
_cell.angle_gamma   90.00
#
_symmetry.space_group_name_H-M   'P 1'
#
loop_
_entity.id
_entity.type
_entity.pdbx_description
1 polymer ?
#
loop_
_entity_poly.entity_id
_entity_poly.type
_entity_poly.pdbx_seq_one_letter_code
_entity_poly.pdbx_strand_id
1 'polypeptide(L)' 'MLTITIIVALFFLLQINKMTFALCVTREIPEEKQPKLYQTVNVLIVLLMLSFYMQVYYSM' A
#
# COMPACT_ATOMS: atom_id res chain seq x y z
N MET A 1 -7.84 -19.76 -0.16
CA MET A 1 -8.25 -18.35 -0.10
C MET A 1 -7.20 -17.48 0.58
N LEU A 2 -6.81 -17.78 1.83
CA LEU A 2 -5.78 -17.03 2.57
C LEU A 2 -4.43 -16.86 1.82
N THR A 3 -3.90 -17.92 1.19
CA THR A 3 -2.65 -17.84 0.42
C THR A 3 -2.74 -16.88 -0.77
N ILE A 4 -3.88 -16.86 -1.45
CA ILE A 4 -4.14 -15.94 -2.58
C ILE A 4 -4.22 -14.50 -2.05
N THR A 5 -4.92 -14.29 -0.92
CA THR A 5 -5.00 -12.99 -0.25
C THR A 5 -3.62 -12.44 0.10
N ILE A 6 -2.70 -13.28 0.61
CA ILE A 6 -1.33 -12.87 0.95
C ILE A 6 -0.54 -12.49 -0.31
N ILE A 7 -0.63 -13.29 -1.39
CA ILE A 7 0.05 -13.00 -2.66
C ILE A 7 -0.45 -11.68 -3.26
N VAL A 8 -1.78 -11.49 -3.29
CA VAL A 8 -2.40 -10.26 -3.77
C VAL A 8 -2.00 -9.06 -2.91
N ALA A 9 -1.96 -9.21 -1.58
CA ALA A 9 -1.51 -8.16 -0.67
C ALA A 9 -0.06 -7.76 -0.97
N LEU A 10 0.87 -8.71 -1.07
CA LEU A 10 2.26 -8.43 -1.42
C LEU A 10 2.38 -7.71 -2.78
N PHE A 11 1.63 -8.16 -3.78
CA PHE A 11 1.60 -7.53 -5.10
C PHE A 11 1.13 -6.06 -5.02
N PHE A 12 0.04 -5.79 -4.30
CA PHE A 12 -0.47 -4.43 -4.12
C PHE A 12 0.51 -3.55 -3.35
N LEU A 13 1.16 -4.08 -2.30
CA LEU A 13 2.17 -3.35 -1.52
C LEU A 13 3.32 -2.88 -2.42
N LEU A 14 3.84 -3.78 -3.25
CA LEU A 14 4.91 -3.46 -4.19
C LEU A 14 4.47 -2.42 -5.22
N GLN A 15 3.27 -2.58 -5.79
CA GLN A 15 2.77 -1.65 -6.80
C GLN A 15 2.55 -0.25 -6.24
N ILE A 16 1.95 -0.10 -5.06
CA ILE A 16 1.72 1.21 -4.46
C ILE A 16 3.05 1.87 -4.06
N ASN A 17 4.02 1.11 -3.53
CA ASN A 17 5.34 1.67 -3.23
C ASN A 17 6.05 2.20 -4.49
N LYS A 18 5.96 1.48 -5.61
CA LYS A 18 6.50 1.94 -6.91
C LYS A 18 5.79 3.19 -7.41
N MET A 19 4.45 3.23 -7.31
CA MET A 19 3.67 4.40 -7.71
C MET A 19 3.98 5.62 -6.83
N THR A 20 4.16 5.43 -5.54
CA THR A 20 4.52 6.51 -4.58
C THR A 20 5.91 7.05 -4.87
N PHE A 21 6.87 6.17 -5.17
CA PHE A 21 8.20 6.57 -5.61
C PHE A 21 8.15 7.36 -6.92
N ALA A 22 7.43 6.86 -7.92
CA ALA A 22 7.23 7.57 -9.18
C ALA A 22 6.57 8.95 -8.97
N LEU A 23 5.63 9.05 -8.02
CA LEU A 23 4.98 10.31 -7.66
C LEU A 23 5.97 11.29 -7.01
N CYS A 24 6.82 10.83 -6.10
CA CYS A 24 7.89 11.64 -5.50
C CYS A 24 8.86 12.18 -6.56
N VAL A 25 9.28 11.32 -7.50
CA VAL A 25 10.21 11.69 -8.58
C VAL A 25 9.54 12.67 -9.56
N THR A 26 8.32 12.37 -10.02
CA THR A 26 7.62 13.20 -11.03
C THR A 26 7.24 14.58 -10.50
N ARG A 27 7.00 14.71 -9.19
CA ARG A 27 6.59 15.97 -8.55
C ARG A 27 7.77 16.71 -7.90
N GLU A 28 9.01 16.24 -8.07
CA GLU A 28 10.22 16.78 -7.43
C GLU A 28 9.99 17.09 -5.94
N ILE A 29 9.35 16.16 -5.23
CA ILE A 29 9.00 16.38 -3.83
C ILE A 29 10.31 16.46 -3.03
N PRO A 30 10.56 17.55 -2.27
CA PRO A 30 11.78 17.68 -1.49
C PRO A 30 11.89 16.52 -0.49
N GLU A 31 13.11 15.98 -0.33
CA GLU A 31 13.39 14.77 0.46
C GLU A 31 12.85 14.85 1.90
N GLU A 32 12.77 16.05 2.48
CA GLU A 32 12.20 16.30 3.81
C GLU A 32 10.70 15.95 3.91
N LYS A 33 9.95 16.11 2.81
CA LYS A 33 8.49 15.87 2.75
C LYS A 33 8.15 14.45 2.31
N GLN A 34 9.08 13.76 1.63
CA GLN A 34 8.91 12.38 1.20
C GLN A 34 8.57 11.42 2.35
N PRO A 35 9.25 11.41 3.52
CA PRO A 35 8.94 10.45 4.58
C PRO A 35 7.51 10.59 5.09
N LYS A 36 6.97 11.81 5.18
CA LYS A 36 5.57 12.04 5.57
C LYS A 36 4.58 11.50 4.55
N LEU A 37 4.90 11.59 3.26
CA LEU A 37 4.10 11.01 2.18
C LEU A 37 4.12 9.48 2.26
N TYR A 38 5.30 8.87 2.38
CA TYR A 38 5.45 7.42 2.50
C TYR A 38 4.73 6.88 3.75
N GLN A 39 4.82 7.58 4.88
CA GLN A 39 4.08 7.22 6.09
C GLN A 39 2.56 7.23 5.85
N THR A 40 2.06 8.28 5.20
CA THR A 40 0.63 8.41 4.89
C THR A 40 0.16 7.28 3.98
N VAL A 41 0.88 7.03 2.89
CA VAL A 41 0.56 5.93 1.96
C VAL A 41 0.63 4.58 2.64
N ASN A 42 1.64 4.35 3.49
CA ASN A 42 1.78 3.08 4.21
C ASN A 42 0.59 2.83 5.15
N VAL A 43 0.13 3.85 5.88
CA VAL A 43 -1.08 3.74 6.72
C VAL A 43 -2.32 3.44 5.85
N LEU A 44 -2.49 4.11 4.72
CA LEU A 44 -3.60 3.87 3.80
C LEU A 44 -3.59 2.43 3.22
N ILE A 45 -2.42 1.94 2.81
CA ILE A 45 -2.25 0.56 2.34
C ILE A 45 -2.63 -0.44 3.41
N VAL A 46 -2.12 -0.27 4.63
CA VAL A 46 -2.38 -1.21 5.74
C VAL A 46 -3.88 -1.25 6.05
N LEU A 47 -4.55 -0.08 6.06
CA LEU A 47 -6.00 -0.02 6.21
C LEU A 47 -6.73 -0.76 5.10
N LEU A 48 -6.36 -0.53 3.83
CA LEU A 48 -6.94 -1.23 2.69
C LEU A 48 -6.76 -2.75 2.79
N MET A 49 -5.55 -3.20 3.14
CA MET A 49 -5.23 -4.62 3.33
C MET A 49 -6.02 -5.24 4.47
N LEU A 50 -6.17 -4.52 5.59
CA LEU A 50 -6.96 -4.96 6.72
C LEU A 50 -8.44 -5.09 6.34
N SER A 51 -9.01 -4.11 5.64
CA SER A 51 -10.39 -4.17 5.15
C SER A 51 -10.60 -5.36 4.21
N PHE A 52 -9.68 -5.58 3.27
CA PHE A 52 -9.74 -6.73 2.37
C PHE A 52 -9.60 -8.07 3.10
N TYR A 53 -8.70 -8.17 4.08
CA TYR A 53 -8.55 -9.35 4.91
C TYR A 53 -9.84 -9.66 5.68
N MET A 54 -10.44 -8.66 6.32
CA MET A 54 -11.71 -8.82 7.05
C MET A 54 -12.82 -9.28 6.11
N GLN A 55 -12.93 -8.68 4.93
CA GLN A 55 -13.92 -9.08 3.93
C GLN A 55 -13.75 -10.55 3.50
N VAL A 56 -12.51 -10.98 3.22
CA VAL A 56 -12.23 -12.37 2.85
C VAL A 56 -12.51 -13.31 4.03
N TYR A 57 -12.18 -12.91 5.25
CA TYR A 57 -12.42 -13.71 6.45
C TYR A 57 -13.91 -13.90 6.74
N TYR A 58 -14.73 -12.85 6.63
CA TYR A 58 -16.19 -12.94 6.80
C TYR A 58 -16.90 -13.63 5.65
N SER A 59 -16.31 -13.64 4.46
CA SER A 59 -16.85 -14.34 3.29
C SER A 59 -16.48 -15.84 3.27
N MET A 60 -15.66 -16.31 4.22
CA MET A 60 -15.37 -17.74 4.43
C MET A 60 -16.40 -18.40 5.34
#